data_AF-A0A6A5XCI3-F1
#
_entry.id   AF-A0A6A5XCI3-F1
#
_cell.length_a   1.000
_cell.length_b   1.000
_cell.length_c   1.000
_cell.angle_alpha   90.00
_cell.angle_beta   90.00
_cell.angle_gamma   90.00
#
_symmetry.space_group_name_H-M   'P 1'
#
loop_
_entity.id
_entity.type
_entity.pdbx_description
1 polymer ?
#
loop_
_entity_poly.entity_id
_entity_poly.type
_entity_poly.pdbx_seq_one_letter_code
_entity_poly.pdbx_strand_id
1 'polypeptide(L)'
;MTNDATYMMFRKDVQGYRDSDDLLSYRFFPAPRKIQFSEEDFNRLQKILPKAHMKALHSFAITGNFTFDCFSWMFEDPDLVHILDEEYRMYDYHVRRINGRSNLGWGRIMNHSLFQGLIRGDLEYYLFYLMIRRQPTLISYPYYTKSANAQNPQGKFRHIDLNIKRAVHHGHGIEMVQGSVSWDDEDDGNCTEIIPGFHTVPRLLIQAREGAQCCHGLFVWQTMERIWK
;
A
#
# COMPACT_ATOMS: atom_id res chain seq x y z
N MET A 1 -0.60 15.77 32.56
CA MET A 1 0.64 16.35 32.00
C MET A 1 1.70 15.26 32.01
N THR A 2 2.18 14.83 30.85
CA THR A 2 3.35 13.94 30.75
C THR A 2 4.61 14.77 30.99
N ASN A 3 5.41 14.37 31.97
CA ASN A 3 6.71 14.96 32.33
C ASN A 3 7.70 14.86 31.15
N ASP A 4 8.46 15.91 30.86
CA ASP A 4 9.49 15.96 29.81
C ASP A 4 10.48 14.79 29.86
N ALA A 5 10.83 14.30 31.05
CA ALA A 5 11.67 13.11 31.23
C ALA A 5 11.05 11.86 30.61
N THR A 6 9.73 11.69 30.73
CA THR A 6 9.01 10.59 30.09
C THR A 6 9.01 10.75 28.57
N TYR A 7 8.87 11.97 28.05
CA TYR A 7 8.96 12.23 26.61
C TYR A 7 10.36 11.93 26.04
N MET A 8 11.42 12.28 26.78
CA MET A 8 12.81 12.02 26.38
C MET A 8 13.12 10.52 26.24
N MET A 9 12.49 9.65 27.05
CA MET A 9 12.65 8.19 26.95
C MET A 9 12.12 7.60 25.63
N PHE A 10 11.24 8.30 24.91
CA PHE A 10 10.70 7.86 23.62
C PHE A 10 11.47 8.40 22.42
N ARG A 11 12.49 9.25 22.62
CA ARG A 11 13.30 9.73 21.51
C ARG A 11 14.35 8.70 21.11
N LYS A 12 14.52 8.52 19.80
CA LYS A 12 15.44 7.53 19.21
C LYS A 12 16.90 7.74 19.62
N ASP A 13 17.31 8.99 19.85
CA ASP A 13 18.66 9.36 20.30
C ASP A 13 18.97 8.93 21.74
N VAL A 14 17.95 8.72 22.58
CA VAL A 14 18.11 8.31 23.98
C VAL A 14 18.01 6.78 24.16
N GLN A 15 17.31 6.09 23.27
CA GLN A 15 17.08 4.63 23.38
C GLN A 15 18.29 3.76 22.97
N GLY A 16 19.36 4.36 22.44
CA GLY A 16 20.49 3.65 21.86
C GLY A 16 20.16 3.00 20.52
N TYR A 17 21.19 2.63 19.77
CA TYR A 17 21.03 1.91 18.50
C TYR A 17 20.57 0.46 18.75
N ARG A 18 19.55 0.01 18.01
CA ARG A 18 19.14 -1.39 17.95
C ARG A 18 19.26 -1.90 16.53
N ASP A 19 19.66 -3.15 16.32
CA ASP A 19 19.75 -3.73 14.97
C ASP A 19 18.43 -3.68 14.18
N SER A 20 17.29 -3.66 14.89
CA SER A 20 15.97 -3.49 14.27
C SER A 20 15.71 -2.08 13.74
N ASP A 21 16.51 -1.08 14.09
CA ASP A 21 16.34 0.29 13.60
C ASP A 21 16.67 0.44 12.11
N ASP A 22 17.59 -0.37 11.60
CA ASP A 22 17.96 -0.48 10.19
C ASP A 22 16.96 -1.26 9.34
N LEU A 23 16.04 -1.96 10.01
CA LEU A 23 14.99 -2.69 9.32
C LEU A 23 13.87 -1.75 8.84
N LEU A 24 13.78 -0.51 9.36
CA LEU A 24 12.76 0.49 8.97
C LEU A 24 11.34 -0.12 8.96
N SER A 25 10.64 -0.10 7.82
CA SER A 25 9.32 -0.72 7.60
C SER A 25 9.37 -2.26 7.57
N TYR A 26 10.55 -2.85 7.44
CA TYR A 26 10.79 -4.31 7.38
C TYR A 26 11.14 -4.91 8.76
N ARG A 27 10.83 -4.24 9.88
CA ARG A 27 11.11 -4.77 11.24
C ARG A 27 10.47 -6.11 11.55
N PHE A 28 9.40 -6.45 10.83
CA PHE A 28 8.69 -7.71 11.01
C PHE A 28 8.98 -8.65 9.83
N PHE A 29 9.74 -9.71 10.12
CA PHE A 29 9.87 -10.87 9.24
C PHE A 29 9.13 -12.03 9.89
N PRO A 30 7.92 -12.37 9.42
CA PRO A 30 7.21 -13.52 9.97
C PRO A 30 8.05 -14.78 9.73
N ALA A 31 8.04 -15.70 10.70
CA ALA A 31 8.70 -16.99 10.56
C ALA A 31 8.23 -17.72 9.27
N PRO A 32 9.08 -18.55 8.66
CA PRO A 32 8.71 -19.36 7.49
C PRO A 32 7.42 -20.16 7.74
N ARG A 33 6.53 -20.17 6.74
CA ARG A 33 5.10 -20.51 6.91
C ARG A 33 4.84 -22.01 6.99
N LYS A 34 3.79 -22.38 7.74
CA LYS A 34 3.24 -23.76 7.82
C LYS A 34 2.15 -24.06 6.78
N ILE A 35 1.48 -23.05 6.23
CA ILE A 35 0.40 -23.22 5.23
C ILE A 35 0.90 -22.67 3.90
N GLN A 36 0.93 -23.54 2.89
CA GLN A 36 1.20 -23.18 1.50
C GLN A 36 -0.08 -23.37 0.71
N PHE A 37 -0.46 -22.37 -0.08
CA PHE A 37 -1.52 -22.53 -1.07
C PHE A 37 -0.90 -23.21 -2.29
N SER A 38 -1.53 -24.29 -2.74
CA SER A 38 -1.14 -25.00 -3.95
C SER A 38 -1.63 -24.26 -5.19
N GLU A 39 -1.08 -24.61 -6.35
CA GLU A 39 -1.61 -24.15 -7.64
C GLU A 39 -3.10 -24.49 -7.81
N GLU A 40 -3.54 -25.62 -7.27
CA GLU A 40 -4.95 -26.01 -7.32
C GLU A 40 -5.84 -25.04 -6.53
N ASP A 41 -5.37 -24.53 -5.38
CA ASP A 41 -6.11 -23.55 -4.57
C ASP A 41 -6.29 -22.25 -5.34
N PHE A 42 -5.24 -21.74 -6.00
CA PHE A 42 -5.34 -20.57 -6.86
C PHE A 42 -6.26 -20.80 -8.05
N ASN A 43 -6.22 -21.99 -8.67
CA ASN A 43 -7.13 -22.34 -9.76
C ASN A 43 -8.59 -22.40 -9.30
N ARG A 44 -8.86 -22.82 -8.06
CA ARG A 44 -10.21 -22.77 -7.47
C ARG A 44 -10.66 -21.32 -7.27
N LEU A 45 -9.79 -20.46 -6.75
CA LEU A 45 -10.11 -19.03 -6.57
C LEU A 45 -10.39 -18.32 -7.91
N GLN A 46 -9.62 -18.61 -8.95
CA GLN A 46 -9.86 -18.07 -10.29
C GLN A 46 -11.24 -18.42 -10.85
N LYS A 47 -11.78 -19.58 -10.49
CA LYS A 47 -13.13 -20.00 -10.92
C LYS A 47 -14.26 -19.27 -10.19
N ILE A 48 -13.98 -18.76 -8.99
CA ILE A 48 -14.96 -18.05 -8.16
C ILE A 48 -14.96 -16.56 -8.51
N LEU A 49 -13.80 -16.02 -8.91
CA LEU A 49 -13.69 -14.61 -9.27
C LEU A 49 -14.43 -14.28 -10.58
N PRO A 50 -15.15 -13.15 -10.64
CA PRO A 50 -15.77 -12.67 -11.87
C PRO A 50 -14.77 -12.50 -13.03
N LYS A 51 -15.23 -12.66 -14.27
CA LYS A 51 -14.36 -12.55 -15.47
C LYS A 51 -13.66 -11.20 -15.59
N ALA A 52 -14.29 -10.11 -15.15
CA ALA A 52 -13.70 -8.77 -15.13
C ALA A 52 -12.41 -8.74 -14.29
N HIS A 53 -12.42 -9.44 -13.16
CA HIS A 53 -11.29 -9.56 -12.25
C HIS A 53 -10.14 -10.36 -12.83
N MET A 54 -10.44 -11.40 -13.61
CA MET A 54 -9.41 -12.14 -14.35
C MET A 54 -8.71 -11.28 -15.41
N LYS A 55 -9.46 -10.39 -16.08
CA LYS A 55 -8.87 -9.43 -17.03
C LYS A 55 -7.94 -8.44 -16.32
N ALA A 56 -8.34 -7.96 -15.14
CA ALA A 56 -7.52 -7.10 -14.29
C ALA A 56 -6.21 -7.80 -13.87
N LEU A 57 -6.28 -9.04 -13.40
CA LEU A 57 -5.09 -9.85 -13.06
C LEU A 57 -4.16 -10.07 -14.26
N HIS A 58 -4.72 -10.27 -15.46
CA HIS A 58 -3.93 -10.39 -16.68
C HIS A 58 -3.26 -9.07 -17.07
N SER A 59 -3.98 -7.95 -16.99
CA SER A 59 -3.42 -6.61 -17.21
C SER A 59 -2.25 -6.36 -16.27
N PHE A 60 -2.45 -6.68 -14.99
CA PHE A 60 -1.45 -6.58 -13.96
C PHE A 60 -0.14 -7.29 -14.34
N ALA A 61 -0.22 -8.53 -14.85
CA ALA A 61 0.97 -9.30 -15.23
C ALA A 61 1.80 -8.66 -16.36
N ILE A 62 1.19 -7.80 -17.18
CA ILE A 62 1.84 -7.12 -18.31
C ILE A 62 2.37 -5.74 -17.88
N THR A 63 1.50 -4.94 -17.27
CA THR A 63 1.80 -3.52 -16.99
C THR A 63 2.39 -3.33 -15.60
N GLY A 64 2.14 -4.24 -14.67
CA GLY A 64 2.43 -4.06 -13.25
C GLY A 64 1.42 -3.16 -12.53
N ASN A 65 0.26 -2.90 -13.14
CA ASN A 65 -0.80 -2.09 -12.55
C ASN A 65 -2.18 -2.41 -13.13
N PHE A 66 -3.22 -2.20 -12.34
CA PHE A 66 -4.60 -2.11 -12.82
C PHE A 66 -5.43 -1.31 -11.83
N THR A 67 -6.54 -0.80 -12.33
CA THR A 67 -7.60 -0.21 -11.51
C THR A 67 -8.84 -1.07 -11.70
N PHE A 68 -9.58 -1.27 -10.61
CA PHE A 68 -10.87 -1.95 -10.64
C PHE A 68 -11.78 -1.32 -9.60
N ASP A 69 -13.07 -1.40 -9.85
CA ASP A 69 -14.07 -0.96 -8.91
C ASP A 69 -14.38 -2.09 -7.92
N CYS A 70 -14.03 -1.86 -6.65
CA CYS A 70 -14.26 -2.77 -5.53
C CYS A 70 -15.22 -2.16 -4.48
N PHE A 71 -15.42 -0.85 -4.56
CA PHE A 71 -15.95 -0.04 -3.46
C PHE A 71 -17.05 0.92 -3.92
N SER A 72 -17.55 0.83 -5.15
CA SER A 72 -18.68 1.64 -5.65
C SER A 72 -19.89 1.60 -4.73
N TRP A 73 -20.16 0.46 -4.11
CA TRP A 73 -21.23 0.30 -3.12
C TRP A 73 -21.15 1.34 -1.98
N MET A 74 -19.97 1.84 -1.62
CA MET A 74 -19.81 2.87 -0.60
C MET A 74 -20.41 4.21 -1.02
N PHE A 75 -20.45 4.49 -2.33
CA PHE A 75 -20.99 5.72 -2.90
C PHE A 75 -22.49 5.64 -3.21
N GLU A 76 -23.07 4.43 -3.18
CA GLU A 76 -24.51 4.22 -3.35
C GLU A 76 -25.32 4.63 -2.11
N ASP A 77 -24.67 4.74 -0.95
CA ASP A 77 -25.25 5.18 0.32
C ASP A 77 -24.80 6.62 0.67
N PRO A 78 -25.66 7.64 0.47
CA PRO A 78 -25.31 9.03 0.76
C PRO A 78 -25.00 9.30 2.23
N ASP A 79 -25.63 8.58 3.15
CA ASP A 79 -25.40 8.75 4.59
C ASP A 79 -24.02 8.22 4.97
N LEU A 80 -23.64 7.07 4.39
CA LEU A 80 -22.30 6.52 4.55
C LEU A 80 -21.23 7.49 4.00
N VAL A 81 -21.43 8.02 2.79
CA VAL A 81 -20.53 9.02 2.19
C VAL A 81 -20.37 10.22 3.13
N HIS A 82 -21.47 10.75 3.66
CA HIS A 82 -21.43 11.89 4.58
C HIS A 82 -20.65 11.57 5.86
N ILE A 83 -20.87 10.41 6.48
CA ILE A 83 -20.15 9.98 7.68
C ILE A 83 -18.64 9.90 7.42
N LEU A 84 -18.24 9.32 6.29
CA LEU A 84 -16.84 9.16 5.94
C LEU A 84 -16.17 10.50 5.63
N ASP A 85 -16.87 11.42 4.97
CA ASP A 85 -16.37 12.78 4.74
C ASP A 85 -16.20 13.57 6.04
N GLU A 86 -17.15 13.49 6.96
CA GLU A 86 -17.02 14.11 8.29
C GLU A 86 -15.88 13.50 9.09
N GLU A 87 -15.68 12.18 9.01
CA GLU A 87 -14.52 11.52 9.61
C GLU A 87 -13.21 12.13 9.08
N TYR A 88 -13.06 12.24 7.76
CA TYR A 88 -11.86 12.85 7.17
C TYR A 88 -11.67 14.31 7.60
N ARG A 89 -12.73 15.13 7.61
CA ARG A 89 -12.67 16.52 8.08
C ARG A 89 -12.23 16.62 9.53
N MET A 90 -12.76 15.75 10.38
CA MET A 90 -12.35 15.67 11.78
C MET A 90 -10.85 15.35 11.88
N TYR A 91 -10.35 14.35 11.16
CA TYR A 91 -8.92 14.02 11.22
C TYR A 91 -8.04 15.13 10.64
N ASP A 92 -8.41 15.72 9.51
CA ASP A 92 -7.69 16.83 8.89
C ASP A 92 -7.65 18.07 9.81
N TYR A 93 -8.70 18.33 10.58
CA TYR A 93 -8.70 19.38 11.61
C TYR A 93 -7.68 19.12 12.73
N HIS A 94 -7.54 17.86 13.15
CA HIS A 94 -6.63 17.45 14.23
C HIS A 94 -5.18 17.21 13.75
N VAL A 95 -4.93 17.31 12.45
CA VAL A 95 -3.60 17.17 11.89
C VAL A 95 -2.74 18.38 12.30
N ARG A 96 -1.76 18.12 13.17
CA ARG A 96 -0.78 19.12 13.59
C ARG A 96 0.32 19.35 12.55
N ARG A 97 0.94 20.53 12.61
CA ARG A 97 2.26 20.76 12.00
C ARG A 97 3.29 19.83 12.63
N ILE A 98 4.20 19.29 11.82
CA ILE A 98 5.30 18.44 12.27
C ILE A 98 6.60 19.24 12.09
N ASN A 99 7.31 19.52 13.18
CA ASN A 99 8.56 20.28 13.16
C ASN A 99 8.43 21.64 12.44
N GLY A 100 7.33 22.37 12.69
CA GLY A 100 7.05 23.66 12.05
C GLY A 100 6.63 23.59 10.58
N ARG A 101 6.66 22.41 9.95
CA ARG A 101 6.23 22.19 8.57
C ARG A 101 4.75 21.83 8.53
N SER A 102 4.04 22.33 7.52
CA SER A 102 2.68 21.91 7.21
C SER A 102 2.64 20.41 6.95
N ASN A 103 1.57 19.73 7.38
CA ASN A 103 1.37 18.34 6.98
C ASN A 103 1.14 18.31 5.46
N LEU A 104 1.82 17.41 4.75
CA LEU A 104 1.66 17.18 3.32
C LEU A 104 0.40 16.32 3.03
N GLY A 105 -0.62 16.39 3.88
CA GLY A 105 -1.84 15.60 3.74
C GLY A 105 -1.78 14.17 4.28
N TRP A 106 -0.75 13.77 5.03
CA TRP A 106 -0.62 12.40 5.50
C TRP A 106 -1.46 12.16 6.76
N GLY A 107 -2.56 11.43 6.62
CA GLY A 107 -3.47 11.01 7.68
C GLY A 107 -2.98 9.79 8.46
N ARG A 108 -1.74 9.82 8.98
CA ARG A 108 -1.14 8.68 9.72
C ARG A 108 -1.88 8.33 11.02
N ILE A 109 -2.69 9.25 11.54
CA ILE A 109 -3.50 9.07 12.75
C ILE A 109 -4.83 8.38 12.46
N MET A 110 -5.23 8.25 11.18
CA MET A 110 -6.47 7.60 10.75
C MET A 110 -6.41 6.07 10.80
N ASN A 111 -5.46 5.50 11.56
CA ASN A 111 -5.23 4.07 11.59
C ASN A 111 -6.45 3.26 12.04
N HIS A 112 -7.30 3.85 12.87
CA HIS A 112 -8.53 3.23 13.39
C HIS A 112 -9.79 3.91 12.83
N SER A 113 -9.69 4.55 11.66
CA SER A 113 -10.83 5.20 11.04
C SER A 113 -11.85 4.17 10.53
N LEU A 114 -13.12 4.56 10.49
CA LEU A 114 -14.21 3.78 9.90
C LEU A 114 -13.90 3.46 8.45
N PHE A 115 -13.40 4.44 7.69
CA PHE A 115 -12.96 4.25 6.31
C PHE A 115 -11.98 3.08 6.19
N GLN A 116 -10.87 3.12 6.93
CA GLN A 116 -9.88 2.03 6.88
C GLN A 116 -10.46 0.71 7.40
N GLY A 117 -11.41 0.75 8.33
CA GLY A 117 -12.14 -0.43 8.80
C GLY A 117 -12.93 -1.12 7.69
N LEU A 118 -13.68 -0.36 6.89
CA LEU A 118 -14.46 -0.88 5.76
C LEU A 118 -13.56 -1.51 4.71
N ILE A 119 -12.51 -0.81 4.27
CA ILE A 119 -11.57 -1.33 3.27
C ILE A 119 -10.85 -2.60 3.76
N ARG A 120 -10.51 -2.68 5.05
CA ARG A 120 -9.88 -3.87 5.64
C ARG A 120 -10.83 -5.06 5.76
N GLY A 121 -12.12 -4.79 5.92
CA GLY A 121 -13.15 -5.81 6.03
C GLY A 121 -13.55 -6.43 4.69
N ASP A 122 -13.17 -5.78 3.58
CA ASP A 122 -13.56 -6.22 2.25
C ASP A 122 -12.75 -7.44 1.79
N LEU A 123 -13.48 -8.54 1.55
CA LEU A 123 -12.89 -9.81 1.15
C LEU A 123 -12.42 -9.79 -0.30
N GLU A 124 -13.12 -9.08 -1.18
CA GLU A 124 -12.78 -9.01 -2.60
C GLU A 124 -11.45 -8.30 -2.79
N TYR A 125 -11.27 -7.14 -2.13
CA TYR A 125 -10.00 -6.43 -2.09
C TYR A 125 -8.86 -7.32 -1.60
N TYR A 126 -9.09 -8.11 -0.55
CA TYR A 126 -8.10 -9.07 -0.05
C TYR A 126 -7.75 -10.17 -1.05
N LEU A 127 -8.77 -10.74 -1.71
CA LEU A 127 -8.58 -11.80 -2.69
C LEU A 127 -7.67 -11.34 -3.85
N PHE A 128 -7.74 -10.07 -4.27
CA PHE A 128 -6.79 -9.55 -5.26
C PHE A 128 -5.35 -9.62 -4.78
N TYR A 129 -5.05 -9.11 -3.59
CA TYR A 129 -3.69 -9.18 -3.06
C TYR A 129 -3.18 -10.62 -2.99
N LEU A 130 -4.05 -11.55 -2.57
CA LEU A 130 -3.72 -12.96 -2.50
C LEU A 130 -3.43 -13.54 -3.89
N MET A 131 -4.26 -13.24 -4.89
CA MET A 131 -4.10 -13.72 -6.26
C MET A 131 -2.87 -13.15 -6.96
N ILE A 132 -2.59 -11.86 -6.74
CA ILE A 132 -1.44 -11.13 -7.27
C ILE A 132 -0.17 -11.70 -6.64
N ARG A 133 -0.07 -11.65 -5.30
CA ARG A 133 1.12 -12.11 -4.57
C ARG A 133 1.34 -13.61 -4.65
N ARG A 134 0.29 -14.36 -4.97
CA ARG A 134 0.24 -15.83 -4.85
C ARG A 134 0.65 -16.30 -3.46
N GLN A 135 0.19 -15.56 -2.45
CA GLN A 135 0.55 -15.79 -1.06
C GLN A 135 -0.65 -15.60 -0.14
N PRO A 136 -0.93 -16.55 0.77
CA PRO A 136 -2.09 -16.48 1.64
C PRO A 136 -1.90 -15.57 2.85
N THR A 137 -0.75 -14.91 2.98
CA THR A 137 -0.52 -13.99 4.11
C THR A 137 -1.11 -12.63 3.84
N LEU A 138 -1.96 -12.21 4.76
CA LEU A 138 -2.44 -10.85 4.87
C LEU A 138 -1.28 -9.89 5.17
N ILE A 139 -0.86 -9.17 4.13
CA ILE A 139 -0.07 -7.92 4.25
C ILE A 139 -0.76 -6.86 3.38
N SER A 140 -2.09 -6.78 3.49
CA SER A 140 -2.84 -5.61 3.05
C SER A 140 -3.23 -4.89 4.32
N TYR A 141 -2.51 -3.82 4.63
CA TYR A 141 -2.87 -2.92 5.72
C TYR A 141 -2.83 -1.52 5.13
N PRO A 142 -3.97 -0.82 4.95
CA PRO A 142 -3.93 0.60 4.65
C PRO A 142 -3.18 1.28 5.80
N TYR A 143 -1.93 1.63 5.52
CA TYR A 143 -0.94 2.08 6.51
C TYR A 143 -1.16 3.54 6.89
N TYR A 144 -1.73 4.32 5.98
CA TYR A 144 -2.11 5.71 6.16
C TYR A 144 -3.15 6.07 5.10
N THR A 145 -3.89 7.14 5.36
CA THR A 145 -4.66 7.85 4.32
C THR A 145 -3.88 9.07 3.86
N LYS A 146 -4.13 9.54 2.64
CA LYS A 146 -3.58 10.82 2.14
C LYS A 146 -4.75 11.69 1.72
N SER A 147 -4.80 12.90 2.27
CA SER A 147 -5.68 13.99 1.83
C SER A 147 -4.83 14.91 0.97
N ALA A 148 -4.93 14.82 -0.35
CA ALA A 148 -4.22 15.72 -1.24
C ALA A 148 -4.88 17.11 -1.16
N ASN A 149 -4.27 17.95 -0.35
CA ASN A 149 -4.71 19.31 -0.16
C ASN A 149 -4.23 20.19 -1.33
N ALA A 150 -5.17 20.80 -2.07
CA ALA A 150 -4.90 21.71 -3.19
C ALA A 150 -3.99 22.91 -2.83
N GLN A 151 -3.98 23.32 -1.55
CA GLN A 151 -3.11 24.37 -1.02
C GLN A 151 -1.64 23.92 -0.83
N ASN A 152 -1.31 22.65 -1.05
CA ASN A 152 0.07 22.15 -1.02
C ASN A 152 0.39 21.25 -2.24
N PRO A 153 0.66 21.84 -3.41
CA PRO A 153 0.86 21.12 -4.67
C PRO A 153 2.18 20.33 -4.76
N GLN A 154 2.98 20.27 -3.69
CA GLN A 154 4.26 19.52 -3.66
C GLN A 154 4.09 17.99 -3.59
N GLY A 155 2.87 17.48 -3.75
CA GLY A 155 2.55 16.06 -3.60
C GLY A 155 3.10 15.13 -4.69
N LYS A 156 3.60 15.66 -5.81
CA LYS A 156 4.10 14.87 -6.95
C LYS A 156 5.58 14.52 -6.77
N PHE A 157 5.89 13.24 -6.53
CA PHE A 157 7.27 12.74 -6.46
C PHE A 157 7.40 11.38 -7.16
N ARG A 158 8.38 11.28 -8.06
CA ARG A 158 8.75 10.02 -8.71
C ARG A 158 9.69 9.26 -7.79
N HIS A 159 9.27 8.08 -7.36
CA HIS A 159 10.05 7.25 -6.45
C HIS A 159 9.77 5.77 -6.69
N ILE A 160 10.66 4.94 -6.17
CA ILE A 160 10.56 3.49 -6.16
C ILE A 160 10.41 3.10 -4.69
N ASP A 161 9.27 2.53 -4.32
CA ASP A 161 8.95 2.08 -2.96
C ASP A 161 9.74 0.83 -2.51
N LEU A 162 10.76 0.47 -3.27
CA LEU A 162 11.62 -0.67 -3.04
C LEU A 162 13.08 -0.23 -2.99
N ASN A 163 13.79 -0.65 -1.94
CA ASN A 163 15.24 -0.57 -1.94
C ASN A 163 15.81 -1.63 -2.91
N ILE A 164 16.04 -1.23 -4.17
CA ILE A 164 16.53 -2.12 -5.24
C ILE A 164 17.81 -2.83 -4.82
N LYS A 165 18.73 -2.13 -4.16
CA LYS A 165 19.99 -2.74 -3.70
C LYS A 165 19.72 -3.90 -2.74
N ARG A 166 18.87 -3.69 -1.73
CA ARG A 166 18.48 -4.77 -0.79
C ARG A 166 17.69 -5.89 -1.48
N ALA A 167 16.80 -5.55 -2.41
CA ALA A 167 16.06 -6.53 -3.19
C ALA A 167 16.99 -7.42 -4.02
N VAL A 168 17.95 -6.82 -4.73
CA VAL A 168 18.92 -7.54 -5.55
C VAL A 168 19.87 -8.38 -4.69
N HIS A 169 20.28 -7.88 -3.52
CA HIS A 169 21.22 -8.57 -2.65
C HIS A 169 20.61 -9.70 -1.81
N HIS A 170 19.39 -9.50 -1.31
CA HIS A 170 18.77 -10.36 -0.29
C HIS A 170 17.38 -10.87 -0.67
N GLY A 171 16.83 -10.51 -1.83
CA GLY A 171 15.45 -10.83 -2.20
C GLY A 171 14.39 -10.10 -1.37
N HIS A 172 14.77 -9.09 -0.59
CA HIS A 172 13.84 -8.41 0.32
C HIS A 172 12.87 -7.52 -0.45
N GLY A 173 11.57 -7.65 -0.15
CA GLY A 173 10.51 -6.81 -0.70
C GLY A 173 10.10 -7.14 -2.14
N ILE A 174 10.61 -8.23 -2.73
CA ILE A 174 10.34 -8.58 -4.14
C ILE A 174 8.91 -9.08 -4.40
N GLU A 175 8.18 -9.41 -3.34
CA GLU A 175 6.78 -9.86 -3.39
C GLU A 175 5.82 -8.80 -2.82
N MET A 176 6.32 -7.56 -2.70
CA MET A 176 5.55 -6.44 -2.19
C MET A 176 4.58 -5.95 -3.25
N VAL A 177 3.33 -5.86 -2.84
CA VAL A 177 2.23 -5.31 -3.63
C VAL A 177 1.70 -4.14 -2.85
N GLN A 178 1.64 -3.00 -3.51
CA GLN A 178 1.03 -1.80 -3.00
C GLN A 178 -0.27 -1.58 -3.76
N GLY A 179 -1.30 -1.13 -3.07
CA GLY A 179 -2.55 -0.74 -3.68
C GLY A 179 -3.16 0.42 -2.92
N SER A 180 -3.84 1.27 -3.66
CA SER A 180 -4.56 2.43 -3.16
C SER A 180 -6.05 2.30 -3.42
N VAL A 181 -6.84 2.95 -2.58
CA VAL A 181 -8.26 3.20 -2.80
C VAL A 181 -8.39 4.71 -2.91
N SER A 182 -8.82 5.18 -4.08
CA SER A 182 -9.19 6.58 -4.23
C SER A 182 -10.63 6.76 -3.73
N TRP A 183 -10.86 7.85 -3.00
CA TRP A 183 -12.21 8.25 -2.57
C TRP A 183 -12.86 9.23 -3.55
N ASP A 184 -12.07 9.84 -4.43
CA ASP A 184 -12.55 10.71 -5.50
C ASP A 184 -12.14 10.19 -6.87
N ASP A 185 -12.79 10.72 -7.90
CA ASP A 185 -12.48 10.39 -9.28
C ASP A 185 -11.08 10.92 -9.65
N GLU A 186 -10.18 9.98 -9.94
CA GLU A 186 -8.92 10.30 -10.62
C GLU A 186 -9.17 10.59 -12.11
N ASP A 187 -8.54 11.63 -12.63
CA ASP A 187 -8.51 12.11 -14.00
C ASP A 187 -7.06 12.31 -14.48
N ASP A 188 -6.86 12.61 -15.75
CA ASP A 188 -5.53 12.74 -16.36
C ASP A 188 -4.64 13.82 -15.71
N GLY A 189 -5.21 14.77 -14.96
CA GLY A 189 -4.48 15.83 -14.27
C GLY A 189 -4.09 15.50 -12.84
N ASN A 190 -4.78 14.53 -12.24
CA ASN A 190 -4.79 14.29 -10.80
C ASN A 190 -4.56 12.78 -10.46
N CYS A 191 -4.19 11.96 -11.45
CA CYS A 191 -3.94 10.53 -11.27
C CYS A 191 -2.47 10.17 -11.02
N THR A 192 -2.29 8.90 -10.65
CA THR A 192 -0.97 8.32 -10.38
C THR A 192 -0.27 7.84 -11.67
N GLU A 193 0.89 8.40 -12.02
CA GLU A 193 1.64 8.06 -13.24
C GLU A 193 2.55 6.81 -13.11
N ILE A 194 2.30 5.75 -13.88
CA ILE A 194 3.15 4.54 -13.90
C ILE A 194 4.07 4.46 -15.12
N ILE A 195 5.16 3.67 -14.98
CA ILE A 195 5.94 3.16 -16.11
C ILE A 195 5.56 1.68 -16.32
N PRO A 196 4.78 1.34 -17.36
CA PRO A 196 4.36 -0.04 -17.60
C PRO A 196 5.55 -1.01 -17.71
N GLY A 197 5.42 -2.18 -17.11
CA GLY A 197 6.43 -3.26 -17.16
C GLY A 197 7.66 -3.05 -16.26
N PHE A 198 7.83 -1.86 -15.66
CA PHE A 198 8.99 -1.54 -14.83
C PHE A 198 9.11 -2.43 -13.58
N HIS A 199 7.97 -2.95 -13.13
CA HIS A 199 7.85 -3.94 -12.06
C HIS A 199 8.68 -5.21 -12.30
N THR A 200 9.07 -5.53 -13.55
CA THR A 200 9.90 -6.69 -13.89
C THR A 200 11.41 -6.45 -13.73
N VAL A 201 11.86 -5.20 -13.68
CA VAL A 201 13.28 -4.84 -13.72
C VAL A 201 14.08 -5.40 -12.54
N PRO A 202 13.63 -5.28 -11.26
CA PRO A 202 14.40 -5.85 -10.15
C PRO A 202 14.58 -7.37 -10.26
N ARG A 203 13.59 -8.08 -10.83
CA ARG A 203 13.65 -9.53 -11.07
C ARG A 203 14.72 -9.89 -12.10
N LEU A 204 14.78 -9.15 -13.21
CA LEU A 204 15.82 -9.33 -14.23
C LEU A 204 17.21 -9.11 -13.66
N LEU A 205 17.38 -8.12 -12.77
CA LEU A 205 18.65 -7.85 -12.10
C LEU A 205 19.05 -8.98 -11.13
N ILE A 206 18.09 -9.56 -10.41
CA ILE A 206 18.33 -10.73 -9.56
C ILE A 206 18.74 -11.94 -10.40
N GLN A 207 18.00 -12.24 -11.48
CA GLN A 207 18.29 -13.35 -12.38
C GLN A 207 19.66 -13.24 -13.06
N ALA A 208 20.04 -12.02 -13.46
CA ALA A 208 21.36 -11.73 -14.02
C ALA A 208 22.49 -11.95 -13.00
N ARG A 209 22.24 -11.67 -11.72
CA ARG A 209 23.19 -11.90 -10.62
C ARG A 209 23.33 -13.39 -10.27
N GLU A 210 22.21 -14.11 -10.22
CA GLU A 210 22.17 -15.50 -9.76
C GLU A 210 22.53 -16.53 -10.83
N GLY A 211 22.69 -16.11 -12.08
CA GLY A 211 22.94 -17.03 -13.19
C GLY A 211 21.69 -17.84 -13.54
N ALA A 212 20.70 -17.16 -14.13
CA ALA A 212 19.56 -17.76 -14.83
C ALA A 212 18.88 -18.95 -14.10
N GLN A 213 18.23 -18.68 -12.96
CA GLN A 213 17.12 -19.53 -12.50
C GLN A 213 15.86 -18.68 -12.28
N CYS A 214 14.77 -19.12 -12.92
CA CYS A 214 13.47 -18.45 -12.92
C CYS A 214 12.75 -18.62 -11.57
N CYS A 215 12.84 -17.63 -10.68
CA CYS A 215 11.96 -17.52 -9.51
C CYS A 215 10.79 -16.57 -9.83
N HIS A 216 9.55 -16.98 -9.57
CA HIS A 216 8.32 -16.18 -9.78
C HIS A 216 8.06 -15.29 -8.56
N GLY A 217 8.11 -13.97 -8.74
CA GLY A 217 7.82 -12.95 -7.71
C GLY A 217 7.38 -11.65 -8.37
N LEU A 218 6.49 -10.91 -7.70
CA LEU A 218 5.54 -9.97 -8.30
C LEU A 218 5.54 -8.63 -7.53
N PHE A 219 5.63 -7.51 -8.25
CA PHE A 219 5.85 -6.15 -7.71
C PHE A 219 4.69 -5.22 -8.06
N VAL A 220 4.14 -4.44 -7.10
CA VAL A 220 3.18 -3.35 -7.40
C VAL A 220 3.54 -2.05 -6.70
N TRP A 221 3.35 -0.97 -7.44
CA TRP A 221 3.57 0.43 -7.13
C TRP A 221 2.19 1.11 -6.95
N GLN A 222 1.95 1.87 -5.87
CA GLN A 222 0.80 2.80 -5.82
C GLN A 222 0.74 3.68 -4.56
N THR A 223 0.84 4.99 -4.70
CA THR A 223 0.50 5.92 -3.60
C THR A 223 -1.00 6.21 -3.64
N MET A 224 -1.70 6.27 -2.49
CA MET A 224 -3.06 6.83 -2.41
C MET A 224 -3.00 8.35 -2.59
N GLU A 225 -3.85 8.92 -3.44
CA GLU A 225 -4.14 10.35 -3.50
C GLU A 225 -5.67 10.57 -3.38
N ARG A 226 -6.07 11.62 -2.68
CA ARG A 226 -7.46 12.12 -2.61
C ARG A 226 -7.40 13.59 -2.96
N ILE A 227 -7.83 14.01 -4.14
CA ILE A 227 -7.69 15.38 -4.63
C ILE A 227 -9.03 16.11 -4.54
N TRP A 228 -9.14 17.00 -3.56
CA TRP A 228 -10.25 17.97 -3.51
C TRP A 228 -10.13 18.99 -4.67
N LYS A 229 -11.23 19.19 -5.40
CA LYS A 229 -11.45 20.35 -6.27
C LYS A 229 -11.84 21.57 -5.45
#